data_AF-A0A0C9VY43-F1
#
_entry.id   AF-A0A0C9VY43-F1
#
_cell.length_a   1.000
_cell.length_b   1.000
_cell.length_c   1.000
_cell.angle_alpha   90.00
_cell.angle_beta   90.00
_cell.angle_gamma   90.00
#
_symmetry.space_group_name_H-M   'P 1'
#
loop_
_entity.id
_entity.type
_entity.pdbx_description
1 polymer ?
#
loop_
_entity_poly.entity_id
_entity_poly.type
_entity_poly.pdbx_seq_one_letter_code
_entity_poly.pdbx_strand_id
1 'polypeptide(L)' 'LIYLPPYSPDFNPIEQAFHSIKAWLRRHEADAMQPEARPWLIHQAAMSITPESAEGWILNCRYFFE' A
#
# COMPACT_ATOMS: atom_id res chain seq x y z
N LEU A 1 1.07 20.79 0.26
CA LEU A 1 0.67 19.91 1.40
C LEU A 1 -0.84 19.92 1.49
N ILE A 2 -1.48 18.75 1.60
CA ILE A 2 -2.94 18.61 1.79
C ILE A 2 -3.19 18.42 3.29
N TYR A 3 -4.19 19.09 3.86
CA TYR A 3 -4.56 18.93 5.27
C TYR A 3 -5.20 17.56 5.51
N LEU A 4 -4.71 16.84 6.52
CA LEU A 4 -5.29 15.57 6.99
C LEU A 4 -5.81 15.77 8.42
N PRO A 5 -7.12 15.64 8.68
CA PRO A 5 -7.65 15.73 10.03
C PRO A 5 -7.10 14.59 10.92
N PRO A 6 -6.92 14.82 12.23
CA PRO A 6 -6.50 13.77 13.16
C PRO A 6 -7.42 12.54 13.09
N TYR A 7 -6.84 11.35 13.27
CA TYR A 7 -7.55 10.06 13.29
C TYR A 7 -8.48 9.82 12.09
N SER A 8 -8.15 10.37 10.92
CA SER A 8 -8.92 10.21 9.68
C SER A 8 -8.18 9.34 8.66
N PRO A 9 -7.94 8.04 8.94
CA PRO A 9 -7.24 7.15 8.03
C PRO A 9 -7.97 6.99 6.69
N ASP A 10 -9.29 7.18 6.68
CA ASP A 10 -10.14 7.12 5.47
C ASP A 10 -9.77 8.19 4.43
N PHE A 11 -9.10 9.27 4.85
CA PHE A 11 -8.62 10.34 3.96
C PHE A 11 -7.13 10.20 3.59
N ASN A 12 -6.48 9.10 3.98
CA ASN A 12 -5.07 8.87 3.69
C ASN A 12 -4.86 7.64 2.79
N PRO A 13 -4.56 7.82 1.48
CA PRO A 13 -4.48 6.71 0.53
C PRO A 13 -3.34 5.71 0.85
N ILE A 14 -2.33 6.11 1.63
CA ILE A 14 -1.24 5.20 2.04
C ILE A 14 -1.75 4.03 2.90
N GLU A 15 -2.88 4.18 3.59
CA GLU A 15 -3.48 3.11 4.39
C GLU A 15 -3.92 1.93 3.52
N GLN A 16 -4.50 2.22 2.35
CA GLN A 16 -4.87 1.19 1.37
C GLN A 16 -3.64 0.54 0.74
N ALA A 17 -2.58 1.33 0.48
CA ALA A 17 -1.31 0.81 -0.01
C ALA A 17 -0.66 -0.15 1.01
N PHE A 18 -0.59 0.22 2.29
CA PHE A 18 -0.08 -0.65 3.34
C PHE A 18 -0.96 -1.89 3.55
N HIS A 19 -2.28 -1.76 3.44
CA HIS A 19 -3.17 -2.92 3.45
C HIS A 19 -2.80 -3.90 2.33
N SER A 20 -2.62 -3.41 1.09
CA SER A 20 -2.24 -4.23 -0.06
C SER A 20 -0.87 -4.91 0.11
N ILE A 21 0.15 -4.14 0.54
CA ILE A 21 1.49 -4.67 0.83
C ILE A 21 1.44 -5.78 1.89
N LYS A 22 0.74 -5.56 3.00
CA LYS A 22 0.59 -6.57 4.06
C LYS A 22 -0.13 -7.82 3.55
N ALA A 23 -1.17 -7.66 2.74
CA ALA A 23 -1.89 -8.78 2.14
C ALA A 23 -0.99 -9.58 1.18
N TRP A 24 -0.16 -8.90 0.39
CA TRP A 24 0.82 -9.53 -0.48
C TRP A 24 1.87 -10.32 0.33
N LEU A 25 2.45 -9.71 1.37
CA LEU A 25 3.45 -10.35 2.22
C LEU A 25 2.90 -11.60 2.93
N ARG A 26 1.65 -11.57 3.41
CA ARG A 26 0.99 -12.75 4.01
C ARG A 26 0.85 -13.91 3.03
N ARG A 27 0.67 -13.64 1.74
CA ARG A 27 0.63 -14.69 0.69
C ARG A 27 2.00 -15.28 0.39
N HIS A 28 3.09 -14.58 0.73
CA HIS A 28 4.48 -14.98 0.49
C HIS A 28 5.24 -15.24 1.80
N GLU A 29 4.51 -15.58 2.88
CA GLU A 29 5.12 -15.74 4.21
C GLU A 29 6.15 -16.87 4.27
N ALA A 30 6.01 -17.90 3.43
CA ALA A 30 6.96 -19.00 3.30
C ALA A 30 8.34 -18.51 2.82
N ASP A 31 8.36 -17.55 1.88
CA ASP A 31 9.60 -16.98 1.34
C ASP A 31 10.33 -16.13 2.40
N ALA A 32 9.57 -15.54 3.34
CA ALA A 32 10.11 -14.70 4.42
C ALA A 32 10.87 -15.49 5.50
N MET A 33 10.83 -16.84 5.45
CA MET A 33 11.65 -17.71 6.30
C MET A 33 13.13 -17.56 6.03
N GLN A 34 13.53 -17.12 4.83
CA GLN A 34 14.91 -16.76 4.48
C GLN A 34 15.14 -15.28 4.78
N PRO A 35 15.95 -14.91 5.80
CA PRO A 35 16.15 -13.51 6.19
C PRO A 35 16.64 -12.61 5.04
N GLU A 36 17.48 -13.15 4.16
CA GLU A 36 18.08 -12.47 3.02
C GLU A 36 17.03 -12.13 1.94
N ALA A 37 15.90 -12.85 1.90
CA ALA A 37 14.81 -12.60 0.97
C ALA A 37 13.90 -11.44 1.43
N ARG A 38 13.89 -11.09 2.72
CA ARG A 38 12.94 -10.10 3.27
C ARG A 38 13.00 -8.71 2.61
N PRO A 39 14.19 -8.11 2.37
CA PRO A 39 14.26 -6.83 1.66
C PRO A 39 13.65 -6.91 0.26
N TRP A 40 13.88 -8.02 -0.44
CA TRP A 40 13.34 -8.27 -1.78
C TRP A 40 11.83 -8.49 -1.77
N LEU A 41 11.29 -9.18 -0.76
CA LEU A 41 9.85 -9.36 -0.60
C LEU A 41 9.13 -8.03 -0.35
N ILE A 42 9.72 -7.13 0.45
CA ILE A 42 9.17 -5.78 0.67
C ILE A 42 9.19 -5.00 -0.66
N HIS A 43 10.29 -5.06 -1.40
CA HIS A 43 10.40 -4.43 -2.71
C HIS A 43 9.36 -4.97 -3.71
N GLN A 44 9.20 -6.30 -3.79
CA GLN A 44 8.22 -6.94 -4.66
C GLN A 44 6.78 -6.61 -4.26
N ALA A 45 6.48 -6.59 -2.96
CA ALA A 45 5.17 -6.17 -2.45
C ALA A 45 4.85 -4.73 -2.85
N ALA A 46 5.81 -3.81 -2.73
CA ALA A 46 5.64 -2.43 -3.17
C ALA A 46 5.44 -2.34 -4.70
N MET A 47 6.19 -3.11 -5.47
CA MET A 47 6.06 -3.18 -6.93
C MET A 47 4.80 -3.89 -7.43
N SER A 48 4.09 -4.61 -6.57
CA SER A 48 2.79 -5.20 -6.91
C SER A 48 1.66 -4.16 -7.00
N ILE A 49 1.90 -2.94 -6.49
CA ILE A 49 0.94 -1.83 -6.58
C ILE A 49 1.01 -1.23 -7.97
N THR A 50 -0.09 -1.29 -8.71
CA THR A 50 -0.19 -0.70 -10.05
C THR A 50 -0.66 0.77 -9.99
N PRO A 51 -0.44 1.57 -11.05
CA PRO A 51 -1.00 2.92 -11.15
C PRO A 51 -2.52 2.96 -10.93
N GLU A 52 -3.26 1.98 -11.47
CA GLU A 52 -4.72 1.90 -11.35
C GLU A 52 -5.14 1.65 -9.90
N SER A 53 -4.35 0.87 -9.16
CA SER A 53 -4.58 0.65 -7.73
C SER A 53 -4.40 1.96 -6.95
N ALA A 54 -3.31 2.69 -7.23
CA ALA A 54 -3.03 3.96 -6.58
C ALA A 54 -4.10 5.02 -6.89
N GLU A 55 -4.53 5.12 -8.14
CA GLU A 55 -5.60 6.02 -8.57
C GLU A 55 -6.90 5.71 -7.84
N GLY A 56 -7.31 4.44 -7.83
CA GLY A 56 -8.51 3.99 -7.11
C GLY A 56 -8.48 4.34 -5.62
N TRP A 57 -7.33 4.22 -4.97
CA TRP A 57 -7.19 4.56 -3.55
C TRP A 57 -7.29 6.07 -3.29
N ILE A 58 -6.72 6.90 -4.17
CA ILE A 58 -6.82 8.36 -4.10
C ILE A 58 -8.29 8.80 -4.26
N LEU A 59 -9.01 8.21 -5.22
CA LEU A 59 -10.44 8.44 -5.45
C LEU A 59 -11.31 7.98 -4.25
N ASN A 60 -10.97 6.84 -3.64
CA ASN A 60 -11.64 6.35 -2.44
C ASN A 60 -11.54 7.34 -1.26
N CYS A 61 -10.42 8.06 -1.17
CA CYS A 61 -10.20 9.14 -0.21
C CYS A 61 -10.86 10.48 -0.61
N ARG A 62 -11.68 10.50 -1.67
CA ARG A 62 -12.42 11.68 -2.18
C ARG A 62 -11.53 12.78 -2.78
N TYR A 63 -10.32 12.43 -3.23
CA TYR A 63 -9.48 13.32 -4.03
C TYR A 63 -9.73 13.06 -5.51
N PHE A 64 -9.87 14.11 -6.31
CA PHE A 64 -10.12 14.03 -7.74
C PHE A 64 -8.91 14.58 -8.52
N PHE A 65 -8.70 14.05 -9.72
CA PHE A 65 -7.71 14.57 -10.68
C PHE A 65 -8.45 15.49 -11.65
N GLU A 66 -7.95 16.72 -11.84
CA GLU A 66 -8.40 17.64 -12.89
C GLU A 66 -7.69 17.36 -14.23
#